data_AF-A0A397F7V2-F1
#
_entry.id   AF-A0A397F7V2-F1
#
_cell.length_a   1.000
_cell.length_b   1.000
_cell.length_c   1.000
_cell.angle_alpha   90.00
_cell.angle_beta   90.00
_cell.angle_gamma   90.00
#
_symmetry.space_group_name_H-M   'P 1'
#
loop_
_entity.id
_entity.type
_entity.pdbx_description
1 polymer ?
#
loop_
_entity_poly.entity_id
_entity_poly.type
_entity_poly.pdbx_seq_one_letter_code
_entity_poly.pdbx_strand_id
1 'polypeptide(L)'
;MSCAQEHGDHDHSHDHDHSHEVEDAEGDSLFQYIDTSKVRVLNALDEDHRTHPFKSAALKKSKDTFLESNEDDPELILYIPFTEAVSIKSICISGGEDGLHPKSVKLFSNREDIDFSNATELPPLQKLDLVEDFDAHINYPLQCVFQGVSSFTLFFDASFGGDQTRVYYIGLKGESKK
;
A
#
# COMPACT_ATOMS: atom_id res chain seq x y z
N MET A 1 54.08 45.16 15.19
CA MET A 1 52.64 45.31 15.49
C MET A 1 51.90 45.15 14.17
N SER A 2 51.93 43.95 13.59
CA SER A 2 50.96 42.85 13.78
C SER A 2 49.63 43.15 13.09
N CYS A 3 49.59 42.84 11.80
CA CYS A 3 48.40 42.67 10.98
C CYS A 3 47.81 41.29 11.25
N ALA A 4 46.52 41.21 11.54
CA ALA A 4 45.76 39.97 11.65
C ALA A 4 44.49 40.11 10.79
N GLN A 5 44.43 39.35 9.71
CA GLN A 5 43.23 39.10 8.92
C GLN A 5 43.19 37.58 8.71
N GLU A 6 42.31 36.92 9.44
CA GLU A 6 42.13 35.47 9.39
C GLU A 6 40.78 35.12 8.73
N HIS A 7 40.90 34.24 7.71
CA HIS A 7 40.05 33.11 7.32
C HIS A 7 38.52 33.22 7.10
N GLY A 8 38.06 32.61 5.99
CA GLY A 8 36.67 32.17 5.83
C GLY A 8 36.27 31.87 4.39
N ASP A 9 36.82 30.80 3.81
CA ASP A 9 36.29 30.09 2.64
C ASP A 9 34.84 29.64 2.88
N HIS A 10 33.94 29.66 1.89
CA HIS A 10 32.87 28.65 1.75
C HIS A 10 32.02 28.87 0.48
N ASP A 11 32.40 28.11 -0.54
CA ASP A 11 31.63 27.19 -1.38
C ASP A 11 30.20 27.53 -1.88
N HIS A 12 30.07 27.30 -3.19
CA HIS A 12 28.91 27.51 -4.03
C HIS A 12 27.87 26.37 -3.90
N SER A 13 26.60 26.77 -3.91
CA SER A 13 25.51 26.12 -4.67
C SER A 13 25.21 24.64 -4.39
N HIS A 14 24.07 24.38 -3.74
CA HIS A 14 23.08 23.45 -4.30
C HIS A 14 21.70 23.79 -3.75
N ASP A 15 20.95 24.53 -4.57
CA ASP A 15 19.51 24.68 -4.49
C ASP A 15 18.90 23.31 -4.81
N HIS A 16 18.40 22.62 -3.79
CA HIS A 16 17.48 21.51 -3.95
C HIS A 16 16.12 21.98 -3.46
N ASP A 17 15.43 22.72 -4.34
CA ASP A 17 13.97 22.86 -4.31
C ASP A 17 13.37 21.46 -4.51
N HIS A 18 13.25 20.72 -3.41
CA HIS A 18 12.27 19.66 -3.32
C HIS A 18 11.01 20.32 -2.78
N SER A 19 10.12 20.70 -3.70
CA SER A 19 8.70 20.93 -3.47
C SER A 19 8.11 19.67 -2.84
N HIS A 20 8.26 19.61 -1.53
CA HIS A 20 8.02 18.39 -0.79
C HIS A 20 6.60 18.50 -0.21
N GLU A 21 5.65 18.25 -1.11
CA GLU A 21 4.23 18.13 -0.82
C GLU A 21 4.03 16.90 0.07
N VAL A 22 3.85 17.18 1.37
CA VAL A 22 3.44 16.24 2.44
C VAL A 22 4.29 14.97 2.55
N GLU A 23 5.40 15.07 3.29
CA GLU A 23 6.20 13.90 3.74
C GLU A 23 5.24 13.18 4.66
N ASP A 24 4.88 11.97 4.28
CA ASP A 24 4.78 10.92 5.27
C ASP A 24 5.96 11.11 6.24
N ALA A 25 5.68 11.54 7.47
CA ALA A 25 6.68 12.03 8.45
C ALA A 25 7.81 11.01 8.78
N GLU A 26 7.75 9.81 8.20
CA GLU A 26 8.68 8.71 8.38
C GLU A 26 9.47 8.35 7.09
N GLY A 27 9.15 8.90 5.91
CA GLY A 27 9.88 8.64 4.65
C GLY A 27 9.84 7.19 4.13
N ASP A 28 9.10 6.30 4.79
CA ASP A 28 9.03 4.86 4.53
C ASP A 28 7.82 4.50 3.64
N SER A 29 7.17 5.45 2.96
CA SER A 29 6.00 5.17 2.12
C SER A 29 6.41 4.56 0.78
N LEU A 30 5.84 3.39 0.46
CA LEU A 30 6.10 2.67 -0.78
C LEU A 30 5.19 3.09 -1.94
N PHE A 31 4.25 4.01 -1.71
CA PHE A 31 3.27 4.45 -2.71
C PHE A 31 3.93 4.90 -4.03
N GLN A 32 5.05 5.63 -3.95
CA GLN A 32 5.80 6.12 -5.11
C GLN A 32 6.41 5.01 -5.99
N TYR A 33 6.62 3.82 -5.43
CA TYR A 33 7.20 2.67 -6.15
C TYR A 33 6.12 1.75 -6.74
N ILE A 34 4.83 2.01 -6.48
CA ILE A 34 3.74 1.20 -7.02
C ILE A 34 3.55 1.55 -8.50
N ASP A 35 3.64 0.56 -9.38
CA ASP A 35 3.34 0.72 -10.80
C ASP A 35 1.82 0.64 -11.03
N THR A 36 1.15 1.77 -10.78
CA THR A 36 -0.32 1.91 -10.91
C THR A 36 -0.85 1.56 -12.30
N SER A 37 -0.01 1.63 -13.35
CA SER A 37 -0.39 1.30 -14.73
C SER A 37 -0.55 -0.21 -14.92
N LYS A 38 0.21 -1.01 -14.17
CA LYS A 38 0.18 -2.49 -14.24
C LYS A 38 -0.58 -3.14 -13.09
N VAL A 39 -1.15 -2.36 -12.17
CA VAL A 39 -2.06 -2.88 -11.15
C VAL A 39 -3.20 -3.64 -11.83
N ARG A 40 -3.52 -4.82 -11.30
CA ARG A 40 -4.62 -5.65 -11.74
C ARG A 40 -5.52 -5.95 -10.56
N VAL A 41 -6.82 -6.03 -10.83
CA VAL A 41 -7.80 -6.43 -9.83
C VAL A 41 -8.66 -7.55 -10.42
N LEU A 42 -9.08 -8.49 -9.58
CA LEU A 42 -10.04 -9.53 -9.94
C LEU A 42 -11.25 -9.41 -9.03
N ASN A 43 -12.44 -9.59 -9.61
CA ASN A 43 -13.73 -9.49 -8.93
C ASN A 43 -14.00 -8.10 -8.32
N ALA A 44 -13.53 -7.04 -8.98
CA ALA A 44 -13.97 -5.68 -8.68
C ALA A 44 -15.25 -5.36 -9.43
N LEU A 45 -16.13 -4.58 -8.81
CA LEU A 45 -17.32 -4.03 -9.47
C LEU A 45 -16.93 -3.14 -10.67
N ASP A 46 -15.89 -2.34 -10.49
CA ASP A 46 -15.36 -1.43 -11.51
C ASP A 46 -13.84 -1.56 -11.59
N GLU A 47 -13.32 -2.10 -12.69
CA GLU A 47 -11.88 -2.34 -12.87
C GLU A 47 -11.05 -1.06 -13.03
N ASP A 48 -11.70 0.06 -13.39
CA ASP A 48 -11.05 1.37 -13.49
C ASP A 48 -10.66 1.88 -12.09
N HIS A 49 -11.39 1.46 -11.05
CA HIS A 49 -11.17 1.85 -9.66
C HIS A 49 -10.01 1.11 -8.99
N ARG A 50 -9.30 0.22 -9.69
CA ARG A 50 -8.21 -0.59 -9.13
C ARG A 50 -7.09 0.22 -8.48
N THR A 51 -6.91 1.48 -8.90
CA THR A 51 -5.87 2.37 -8.36
C THR A 51 -6.37 3.30 -7.26
N HIS A 52 -7.69 3.44 -7.10
CA HIS A 52 -8.32 4.31 -6.11
C HIS A 52 -7.84 4.10 -4.67
N PRO A 53 -7.65 2.88 -4.15
CA PRO A 53 -7.21 2.70 -2.77
C PRO A 53 -5.76 3.13 -2.54
N PHE A 54 -4.95 3.32 -3.59
CA PHE A 54 -3.57 3.81 -3.44
C PHE A 54 -3.56 5.33 -3.41
N LYS A 55 -3.30 5.89 -2.24
CA LYS A 55 -3.21 7.34 -2.03
C LYS A 55 -2.04 7.65 -1.11
N SER A 56 -1.66 8.92 -1.04
CA SER A 56 -0.75 9.40 0.02
C SER A 56 -1.42 9.31 1.38
N ALA A 57 -0.64 9.19 2.46
CA ALA A 57 -1.19 9.07 3.81
C ALA A 57 -1.98 10.32 4.23
N ALA A 58 -1.74 11.48 3.61
CA ALA A 58 -2.55 12.68 3.82
C ALA A 58 -4.01 12.49 3.39
N LEU A 59 -4.26 11.66 2.38
CA LEU A 59 -5.57 11.37 1.82
C LEU A 59 -6.19 10.07 2.37
N LYS A 60 -5.56 9.43 3.36
CA LYS A 60 -6.04 8.14 3.90
C LYS A 60 -7.45 8.17 4.49
N LYS A 61 -7.92 9.35 4.91
CA LYS A 61 -9.28 9.59 5.44
C LYS A 61 -10.30 9.92 4.35
N SER A 62 -9.84 10.11 3.12
CA SER A 62 -10.71 10.49 2.01
C SER A 62 -11.49 9.28 1.50
N LYS A 63 -12.82 9.34 1.67
CA LYS A 63 -13.78 8.34 1.18
C LYS A 63 -14.31 8.66 -0.23
N ASP A 64 -13.68 9.59 -0.94
CA ASP A 64 -14.13 10.05 -2.26
C ASP A 64 -13.94 8.98 -3.35
N THR A 65 -12.82 8.26 -3.27
CA THR A 65 -12.49 7.17 -4.18
C THR A 65 -12.30 5.87 -3.42
N PHE A 66 -12.84 4.78 -3.95
CA PHE A 66 -12.81 3.45 -3.35
C PHE A 66 -12.76 2.37 -4.42
N LEU A 67 -12.32 1.19 -4.00
CA LEU A 67 -12.43 -0.05 -4.74
C LEU A 67 -13.45 -0.94 -4.04
N GLU A 68 -14.33 -1.57 -4.80
CA GLU A 68 -15.39 -2.43 -4.30
C GLU A 68 -15.38 -3.75 -5.06
N SER A 69 -15.65 -4.85 -4.36
CA SER A 69 -15.83 -6.17 -4.97
C SER A 69 -17.16 -6.28 -5.71
N ASN A 70 -17.29 -7.28 -6.57
CA ASN A 70 -18.50 -7.52 -7.32
C ASN A 70 -19.74 -7.71 -6.41
N GLU A 71 -20.93 -7.45 -6.93
CA GLU A 71 -22.18 -7.63 -6.17
C GLU A 71 -22.33 -9.09 -5.69
N ASP A 72 -22.79 -9.26 -4.45
CA ASP A 72 -22.99 -10.54 -3.77
C ASP A 72 -21.74 -11.42 -3.59
N ASP A 73 -20.53 -10.87 -3.83
CA ASP A 73 -19.28 -11.58 -3.65
C ASP A 73 -18.22 -10.70 -2.95
N PRO A 74 -17.84 -11.02 -1.69
CA PRO A 74 -16.85 -10.24 -0.95
C PRO A 74 -15.40 -10.59 -1.32
N GLU A 75 -15.16 -11.59 -2.17
CA GLU A 75 -13.81 -12.01 -2.53
C GLU A 75 -13.19 -10.98 -3.49
N LEU A 76 -11.97 -10.52 -3.20
CA LEU A 76 -11.30 -9.53 -4.03
C LEU A 76 -9.80 -9.82 -4.07
N ILE A 77 -9.23 -9.90 -5.27
CA ILE A 77 -7.78 -10.05 -5.45
C ILE A 77 -7.23 -8.77 -6.07
N LEU A 78 -6.20 -8.20 -5.45
CA LEU A 78 -5.50 -7.03 -5.93
C LEU A 78 -4.02 -7.35 -6.12
N TYR A 79 -3.56 -7.28 -7.36
CA TYR A 79 -2.17 -7.47 -7.74
C TYR A 79 -1.49 -6.12 -7.94
N ILE A 80 -0.42 -5.90 -7.18
CA ILE A 80 0.29 -4.64 -7.03
C ILE A 80 1.74 -4.85 -7.46
N PRO A 81 2.09 -4.53 -8.71
CA PRO A 81 3.48 -4.52 -9.16
C PRO A 81 4.20 -3.29 -8.64
N PHE A 82 5.49 -3.44 -8.37
CA PHE A 82 6.38 -2.33 -8.05
C PHE A 82 7.32 -2.03 -9.23
N THR A 83 7.74 -0.78 -9.35
CA THR A 83 8.74 -0.33 -10.33
C THR A 83 10.14 -0.82 -10.00
N GLU A 84 10.41 -1.06 -8.71
CA GLU A 84 11.67 -1.61 -8.20
C GLU A 84 11.42 -2.60 -7.06
N ALA A 85 12.44 -3.37 -6.70
CA ALA A 85 12.34 -4.35 -5.62
C ALA A 85 12.31 -3.64 -4.25
N VAL A 86 11.18 -3.73 -3.56
CA VAL A 86 10.96 -3.09 -2.25
C VAL A 86 10.94 -4.12 -1.12
N SER A 87 11.12 -3.66 0.11
CA SER A 87 10.96 -4.47 1.31
C SER A 87 9.82 -3.90 2.14
N ILE A 88 8.72 -4.63 2.24
CA ILE A 88 7.49 -4.17 2.90
C ILE A 88 7.56 -4.50 4.38
N LYS A 89 7.50 -3.48 5.24
CA LYS A 89 7.56 -3.61 6.70
C LYS A 89 6.17 -3.65 7.32
N SER A 90 5.24 -2.86 6.80
CA SER A 90 3.87 -2.85 7.29
C SER A 90 2.88 -2.46 6.21
N ILE A 91 1.62 -2.84 6.43
CA ILE A 91 0.48 -2.50 5.59
C ILE A 91 -0.61 -1.87 6.44
N CYS A 92 -1.25 -0.84 5.91
CA CYS A 92 -2.40 -0.18 6.48
C CYS A 92 -3.56 -0.32 5.49
N ILE A 93 -4.72 -0.77 5.96
CA ILE A 93 -5.90 -0.99 5.13
C ILE A 93 -7.08 -0.31 5.80
N SER A 94 -7.87 0.42 5.03
CA SER A 94 -9.16 0.94 5.49
C SER A 94 -10.28 0.51 4.56
N GLY A 95 -11.34 -0.03 5.16
CA GLY A 95 -12.48 -0.58 4.45
C GLY A 95 -13.80 0.17 4.62
N GLY A 96 -14.84 -0.36 3.99
CA GLY A 96 -16.21 0.12 4.02
C GLY A 96 -16.90 0.03 5.38
N GLU A 97 -17.85 0.93 5.65
CA GLU A 97 -18.77 0.85 6.78
C GLU A 97 -19.84 -0.25 6.56
N ASP A 98 -20.71 -0.48 7.54
CA ASP A 98 -21.84 -1.42 7.43
C ASP A 98 -21.44 -2.87 7.10
N GLY A 99 -20.28 -3.32 7.60
CA GLY A 99 -19.80 -4.70 7.41
C GLY A 99 -19.10 -4.95 6.07
N LEU A 100 -18.94 -3.93 5.22
CA LEU A 100 -18.19 -3.98 3.97
C LEU A 100 -16.66 -3.97 4.17
N HIS A 101 -16.19 -3.79 5.42
CA HIS A 101 -14.78 -3.82 5.74
C HIS A 101 -14.22 -5.24 5.53
N PRO A 102 -13.05 -5.41 4.90
CA PRO A 102 -12.42 -6.71 4.79
C PRO A 102 -12.06 -7.22 6.20
N LYS A 103 -12.38 -8.48 6.47
CA LYS A 103 -12.12 -9.14 7.76
C LYS A 103 -10.77 -9.82 7.80
N SER A 104 -10.33 -10.37 6.69
CA SER A 104 -8.99 -10.93 6.56
C SER A 104 -8.41 -10.66 5.19
N VAL A 105 -7.09 -10.62 5.15
CA VAL A 105 -6.32 -10.52 3.92
C VAL A 105 -5.18 -11.51 3.94
N LYS A 106 -5.04 -12.26 2.86
CA LYS A 106 -3.93 -13.16 2.58
C LYS A 106 -2.92 -12.44 1.68
N LEU A 107 -1.66 -12.51 2.07
CA LEU A 107 -0.56 -11.80 1.41
C LEU A 107 0.33 -12.77 0.65
N PHE A 108 0.59 -12.44 -0.62
CA PHE A 108 1.51 -13.16 -1.49
C PHE A 108 2.48 -12.15 -2.11
N SER A 109 3.70 -12.59 -2.43
CA SER A 109 4.70 -11.75 -3.09
C SER A 109 5.38 -12.49 -4.23
N ASN A 110 5.83 -11.76 -5.25
CA ASN A 110 6.56 -12.27 -6.41
C ASN A 110 5.81 -13.37 -7.16
N ARG A 111 4.47 -13.25 -7.19
CA ARG A 111 3.54 -14.18 -7.82
C ARG A 111 2.52 -13.39 -8.64
N GLU A 112 2.52 -13.60 -9.94
CA GLU A 112 1.53 -13.04 -10.87
C GLU A 112 0.44 -14.04 -11.25
N ASP A 113 0.66 -15.31 -10.90
CA ASP A 113 -0.25 -16.43 -11.13
C ASP A 113 -1.44 -16.45 -10.16
N ILE A 114 -1.48 -15.60 -9.13
CA ILE A 114 -2.49 -15.69 -8.07
C ILE A 114 -3.91 -15.42 -8.60
N ASP A 115 -4.80 -16.39 -8.41
CA ASP A 115 -6.22 -16.40 -8.75
C ASP A 115 -7.03 -17.03 -7.61
N PHE A 116 -8.36 -16.95 -7.61
CA PHE A 116 -9.21 -17.44 -6.51
C PHE A 116 -9.00 -18.93 -6.18
N SER A 117 -8.74 -19.76 -7.21
CA SER A 117 -8.49 -21.19 -7.04
C SER A 117 -7.23 -21.40 -6.23
N ASN A 118 -6.13 -20.79 -6.66
CA ASN A 118 -4.84 -21.00 -6.04
C ASN A 118 -4.64 -20.17 -4.76
N ALA A 119 -5.28 -19.01 -4.61
CA ALA A 119 -5.21 -18.18 -3.40
C ALA A 119 -5.88 -18.88 -2.19
N THR A 120 -6.74 -19.85 -2.47
CA THR A 120 -7.38 -20.71 -1.47
C THR A 120 -6.53 -21.93 -1.13
N GLU A 121 -5.88 -22.54 -2.13
CA GLU A 121 -5.06 -23.75 -1.94
C GLU A 121 -3.63 -23.46 -1.43
N LEU A 122 -3.03 -22.35 -1.87
CA LEU A 122 -1.66 -22.01 -1.57
C LEU A 122 -1.54 -21.40 -0.17
N PRO A 123 -0.51 -21.77 0.61
CA PRO A 123 -0.25 -21.11 1.88
C PRO A 123 0.19 -19.66 1.61
N PRO A 124 -0.51 -18.66 2.18
CA PRO A 124 -0.06 -17.28 2.09
C PRO A 124 1.23 -17.10 2.88
N LEU A 125 2.05 -16.14 2.47
CA LEU A 125 3.27 -15.79 3.22
C LEU A 125 2.92 -15.24 4.60
N GLN A 126 1.83 -14.49 4.67
CA GLN A 126 1.24 -14.03 5.90
C GLN A 126 -0.26 -13.83 5.70
N LYS A 127 -1.05 -14.23 6.68
CA LYS A 127 -2.47 -13.87 6.79
C LYS A 127 -2.60 -12.79 7.87
N LEU A 128 -3.35 -11.75 7.57
CA LEU A 128 -3.72 -10.71 8.53
C LEU A 128 -5.21 -10.81 8.82
N ASP A 129 -5.56 -10.87 10.10
CA ASP A 129 -6.91 -10.64 10.56
C ASP A 129 -7.07 -9.13 10.80
N LEU A 130 -7.88 -8.52 9.95
CA LEU A 130 -8.14 -7.09 9.98
C LEU A 130 -9.20 -6.80 11.04
N VAL A 131 -9.21 -5.56 11.52
CA VAL A 131 -10.29 -5.02 12.35
C VAL A 131 -10.90 -3.86 11.61
N GLU A 132 -12.17 -3.57 11.88
CA GLU A 132 -12.89 -2.47 11.24
C GLU A 132 -12.22 -1.14 11.57
N ASP A 133 -11.51 -0.56 10.59
CA ASP A 133 -10.80 0.71 10.71
C ASP A 133 -11.09 1.61 9.51
N PHE A 134 -11.95 2.60 9.73
CA PHE A 134 -12.44 3.49 8.67
C PHE A 134 -11.54 4.70 8.40
N ASP A 135 -10.50 4.90 9.23
CA ASP A 135 -9.60 6.07 9.19
C ASP A 135 -8.13 5.71 8.90
N ALA A 136 -7.83 4.44 8.62
CA ALA A 136 -6.46 3.96 8.36
C ALA A 136 -5.48 4.35 9.49
N HIS A 137 -5.86 4.09 10.74
CA HIS A 137 -5.02 4.24 11.93
C HIS A 137 -4.18 3.00 12.20
N ILE A 138 -4.64 1.82 11.77
CA ILE A 138 -4.00 0.55 12.15
C ILE A 138 -2.98 0.15 11.08
N ASN A 139 -1.74 0.01 11.53
CA ASN A 139 -0.65 -0.52 10.71
C ASN A 139 -0.36 -1.95 11.15
N TYR A 140 -0.49 -2.89 10.23
CA TYR A 140 -0.21 -4.29 10.44
C TYR A 140 1.24 -4.58 10.09
N PRO A 141 2.08 -4.97 11.06
CA PRO A 141 3.47 -5.33 10.79
C PRO A 141 3.53 -6.60 9.95
N LEU A 142 4.37 -6.57 8.92
CA LEU A 142 4.65 -7.71 8.07
C LEU A 142 5.93 -8.43 8.51
N GLN A 143 6.02 -9.72 8.22
CA GLN A 143 7.18 -10.55 8.49
C GLN A 143 8.36 -10.16 7.56
N CYS A 144 9.60 -10.42 7.98
CA CYS A 144 10.79 -10.13 7.17
C CYS A 144 10.89 -10.93 5.84
N VAL A 145 9.91 -11.78 5.53
CA VAL A 145 9.83 -12.51 4.26
C VAL A 145 9.51 -11.61 3.07
N PHE A 146 8.92 -10.44 3.31
CA PHE A 146 8.59 -9.46 2.28
C PHE A 146 9.78 -8.55 1.94
N GLN A 147 10.93 -9.14 1.63
CA GLN A 147 12.15 -8.43 1.19
C GLN A 147 12.42 -8.69 -0.29
N GLY A 148 12.71 -7.63 -1.05
CA GLY A 148 12.94 -7.76 -2.50
C GLY A 148 11.67 -8.16 -3.27
N VAL A 149 10.54 -7.58 -2.87
CA VAL A 149 9.23 -7.77 -3.47
C VAL A 149 9.14 -6.93 -4.74
N SER A 150 8.98 -7.59 -5.88
CA SER A 150 8.74 -6.97 -7.18
C SER A 150 7.24 -6.89 -7.50
N SER A 151 6.44 -7.81 -6.94
CA SER A 151 4.98 -7.77 -7.02
C SER A 151 4.36 -8.25 -5.72
N PHE A 152 3.23 -7.68 -5.34
CA PHE A 152 2.54 -7.97 -4.10
C PHE A 152 1.06 -8.17 -4.36
N THR A 153 0.53 -9.29 -3.91
CA THR A 153 -0.87 -9.66 -4.14
C THR A 153 -1.60 -9.74 -2.82
N LEU A 154 -2.69 -9.01 -2.74
CA LEU A 154 -3.64 -9.01 -1.64
C LEU A 154 -4.85 -9.83 -2.05
N PHE A 155 -5.20 -10.83 -1.25
CA PHE A 155 -6.46 -11.56 -1.42
C PHE A 155 -7.33 -11.35 -0.20
N PHE A 156 -8.43 -10.64 -0.37
CA PHE A 156 -9.48 -10.45 0.61
C PHE A 156 -10.48 -11.60 0.45
N ASP A 157 -10.56 -12.49 1.44
CA ASP A 157 -11.40 -13.70 1.37
C ASP A 157 -12.79 -13.51 2.01
N ALA A 158 -12.93 -12.50 2.87
CA ALA A 158 -14.18 -12.25 3.59
C ALA A 158 -14.26 -10.79 4.06
N SER A 159 -15.48 -10.30 4.18
CA SER A 159 -15.84 -9.06 4.87
C SER A 159 -16.32 -9.34 6.30
N PHE A 160 -16.58 -8.29 7.08
CA PHE A 160 -17.07 -8.42 8.46
C PHE A 160 -18.53 -8.89 8.57
N GLY A 161 -19.34 -8.66 7.52
CA GLY A 161 -20.73 -9.07 7.51
C GLY A 161 -21.55 -8.59 6.32
N GLY A 162 -20.95 -7.83 5.38
CA GLY A 162 -21.58 -7.43 4.13
C GLY A 162 -21.35 -8.43 3.01
N ASP A 163 -22.20 -8.40 1.99
CA ASP A 163 -22.07 -9.27 0.82
C ASP A 163 -20.98 -8.77 -0.17
N GLN A 164 -20.33 -7.64 0.14
CA GLN A 164 -19.24 -7.06 -0.64
C GLN A 164 -18.10 -6.60 0.26
N THR A 165 -16.92 -6.45 -0.33
CA THR A 165 -15.74 -5.84 0.30
C THR A 165 -15.47 -4.50 -0.36
N ARG A 166 -15.41 -3.43 0.45
CA ARG A 166 -15.01 -2.10 -0.01
C ARG A 166 -13.71 -1.68 0.67
N VAL A 167 -12.79 -1.13 -0.13
CA VAL A 167 -11.48 -0.65 0.32
C VAL A 167 -11.29 0.80 -0.12
N TYR A 168 -11.10 1.70 0.86
CA TYR A 168 -10.87 3.13 0.61
C TYR A 168 -9.38 3.48 0.53
N TYR A 169 -8.55 2.76 1.29
CA TYR A 169 -7.13 3.07 1.40
C TYR A 169 -6.29 1.81 1.63
N ILE A 170 -5.18 1.71 0.91
CA ILE A 170 -4.11 0.75 1.11
C ILE A 170 -2.79 1.52 1.16
N GLY A 171 -2.22 1.60 2.35
CA GLY A 171 -0.90 2.18 2.59
C GLY A 171 0.13 1.08 2.77
N LEU A 172 1.20 1.12 1.99
CA LEU A 172 2.35 0.22 2.16
C LEU A 172 3.53 1.01 2.69
N LYS A 173 4.10 0.54 3.80
CA LYS A 173 5.30 1.13 4.40
C LYS A 173 6.46 0.14 4.34
N GLY A 174 7.60 0.62 3.90
CA GLY A 174 8.85 -0.12 3.86
C GLY A 174 9.99 0.67 3.23
N GLU A 175 11.02 -0.06 2.86
CA GLU A 175 12.23 0.51 2.27
C GLU A 175 12.46 -0.04 0.86
N SER A 176 12.93 0.80 -0.06
CA SER A 176 13.36 0.34 -1.38
C SER A 176 14.85 0.02 -1.37
N LYS A 177 15.27 -1.01 -2.13
CA LYS A 177 16.70 -1.33 -2.27
C LYS A 177 17.28 -0.44 -3.37
N LYS A 178 17.88 0.68 -2.96
CA LYS A 178 18.75 1.49 -3.83
C LYS A 178 19.97 0.72 -4.31
#